data_AF-A0A7S1MEA6-F1
#
_entry.id   AF-A0A7S1MEA6-F1
#
_cell.length_a   1.000
_cell.length_b   1.000
_cell.length_c   1.000
_cell.angle_alpha   90.00
_cell.angle_beta   90.00
_cell.angle_gamma   90.00
#
_symmetry.space_group_name_H-M   'P 1'
#
loop_
_entity.id
_entity.type
_entity.pdbx_description
1 polymer ?
#
loop_
_entity_poly.entity_id
_entity_poly.type
_entity_poly.pdbx_seq_one_letter_code
_entity_poly.pdbx_strand_id
1 'polypeptide(L)'
;VPPRRDSELHRMWDPAALFPSEEADRHVLRAETDRLRMTIISTERVLQSLMNPVSTTNSDISGRMANRIYRRSRVVAKTVLQAAYFEPAMGIVILLNAANIGWTIDRELHGKDTSTASTIEAVILSVFMAELVLRFYAEGCRCLWSVWNAFDFMLISMTGLMLLLPSFDSSNTMKEVMNPMLLLRMLRLMRLARAMRFVKCCRPLWKLVQGLLHCMVTMASAFVLLFLAIYLFACFGAEFITKAYRDDPKVGTIVAEHYSSLPLIIMTLCQFVSMDSTASVYVPLVTHNPALAVYFLLLVLIVTIALMNLITAVVVDNAISTAQMDDAMK
;
A
#
# COMPACT_ATOMS: atom_id res chain seq x y z
N VAL A 1 -69.10 69.62 -56.45
CA VAL A 1 -68.08 69.44 -57.51
C VAL A 1 -68.18 70.64 -58.46
N PRO A 2 -67.09 71.34 -58.86
CA PRO A 2 -65.87 71.79 -58.15
C PRO A 2 -65.78 73.37 -58.16
N PRO A 3 -64.65 74.03 -57.78
CA PRO A 3 -63.60 74.41 -58.76
C PRO A 3 -62.12 74.49 -58.23
N ARG A 4 -61.17 74.72 -59.16
CA ARG A 4 -59.69 74.92 -59.12
C ARG A 4 -59.37 76.39 -59.56
N ARG A 5 -58.21 77.05 -59.41
CA ARG A 5 -56.93 76.94 -58.67
C ARG A 5 -56.11 78.22 -59.01
N ASP A 6 -55.42 78.79 -58.01
CA ASP A 6 -54.49 79.94 -58.01
C ASP A 6 -53.22 79.73 -58.88
N SER A 7 -52.65 80.70 -59.61
CA SER A 7 -51.95 81.97 -59.30
C SER A 7 -50.55 81.82 -58.64
N GLU A 8 -49.52 81.81 -59.50
CA GLU A 8 -48.09 81.83 -59.18
C GLU A 8 -47.47 83.17 -59.61
N LEU A 9 -46.28 83.47 -59.08
CA LEU A 9 -45.29 84.50 -59.46
C LEU A 9 -45.23 85.75 -58.57
N HIS A 10 -44.52 85.62 -57.44
CA HIS A 10 -43.64 86.68 -56.91
C HIS A 10 -42.82 86.13 -55.73
N ARG A 11 -41.60 85.63 -56.00
CA ARG A 11 -40.50 85.60 -55.01
C ARG A 11 -39.20 85.16 -55.68
N MET A 12 -38.34 86.12 -56.00
CA MET A 12 -36.96 85.91 -56.37
C MET A 12 -36.11 87.03 -55.77
N TRP A 13 -35.05 86.64 -55.06
CA TRP A 13 -33.83 87.37 -54.64
C TRP A 13 -33.70 87.86 -53.18
N ASP A 14 -32.71 87.30 -52.47
CA ASP A 14 -32.04 87.86 -51.28
C ASP A 14 -30.52 87.45 -51.31
N PRO A 15 -29.54 88.36 -51.18
CA PRO A 15 -28.14 88.13 -51.56
C PRO A 15 -27.16 87.83 -50.39
N ALA A 16 -27.49 86.88 -49.50
CA ALA A 16 -26.61 86.46 -48.39
C ALA A 16 -25.63 85.31 -48.73
N ALA A 17 -25.50 84.92 -50.00
CA ALA A 17 -24.89 83.66 -50.43
C ALA A 17 -23.38 83.71 -50.75
N LEU A 18 -22.58 84.65 -50.21
CA LEU A 18 -21.24 84.92 -50.77
C LEU A 18 -20.01 84.90 -49.83
N PHE A 19 -20.03 84.24 -48.66
CA PHE A 19 -18.79 83.94 -47.92
C PHE A 19 -18.86 82.57 -47.21
N PRO A 20 -18.03 81.56 -47.59
CA PRO A 20 -17.93 80.29 -46.86
C PRO A 20 -17.16 80.49 -45.54
N SER A 21 -17.69 79.97 -44.43
CA SER A 21 -17.06 80.08 -43.11
C SER A 21 -15.90 79.08 -42.93
N GLU A 22 -14.80 79.56 -42.37
CA GLU A 22 -13.56 78.83 -42.03
C GLU A 22 -13.78 77.63 -41.07
N GLU A 23 -14.97 77.51 -40.48
CA GLU A 23 -15.38 76.36 -39.67
C GLU A 23 -15.73 75.14 -40.51
N ALA A 24 -16.31 75.31 -41.72
CA ALA A 24 -16.71 74.19 -42.56
C ALA A 24 -15.49 73.34 -43.00
N ASP A 25 -14.40 73.99 -43.38
CA ASP A 25 -13.17 73.30 -43.80
C ASP A 25 -12.46 72.58 -42.64
N ARG A 26 -12.49 73.12 -41.42
CA ARG A 26 -11.94 72.44 -40.23
C ARG A 26 -12.74 71.20 -39.85
N HIS A 27 -14.06 71.21 -40.05
CA HIS A 27 -14.91 70.05 -39.81
C HIS A 27 -14.70 68.94 -40.85
N VAL A 28 -14.50 69.31 -42.12
CA VAL A 28 -14.19 68.36 -43.19
C VAL A 28 -12.82 67.72 -42.97
N LEU A 29 -11.79 68.52 -42.66
CA LEU A 29 -10.44 68.02 -42.38
C LEU A 29 -10.40 67.08 -41.16
N ARG A 30 -11.14 67.38 -40.09
CA ARG A 30 -11.25 66.48 -38.93
C ARG A 30 -11.93 65.17 -39.30
N ALA A 31 -13.03 65.22 -40.05
CA ALA A 31 -13.73 64.02 -40.51
C ALA A 31 -12.86 63.13 -41.42
N GLU A 32 -12.03 63.73 -42.27
CA GLU A 32 -11.06 63.03 -43.12
C GLU A 32 -9.98 62.35 -42.27
N THR A 33 -9.42 63.06 -41.28
CA THR A 33 -8.38 62.51 -40.38
C THR A 33 -8.89 61.37 -39.49
N ASP A 34 -10.15 61.44 -39.02
CA ASP A 34 -10.75 60.38 -38.23
C ASP A 34 -11.08 59.15 -39.09
N ARG A 35 -11.51 59.35 -40.35
CA ARG A 35 -11.66 58.25 -41.32
C ARG A 35 -10.33 57.55 -41.58
N LEU A 36 -9.25 58.30 -41.81
CA LEU A 36 -7.92 57.72 -42.04
C LEU A 36 -7.40 56.97 -40.81
N ARG A 37 -7.57 57.52 -39.60
CA ARG A 37 -7.19 56.84 -38.35
C ARG A 37 -7.97 55.54 -38.14
N MET A 38 -9.27 55.52 -38.41
CA MET A 38 -10.08 54.31 -38.31
C MET A 38 -9.67 53.25 -39.33
N THR A 39 -9.20 53.66 -40.51
CA THR A 39 -8.72 52.75 -41.58
C THR A 39 -7.33 52.18 -41.25
N ILE A 40 -6.46 52.97 -40.61
CA ILE A 40 -5.15 52.50 -40.13
C ILE A 40 -5.32 51.51 -38.96
N ILE A 41 -6.20 51.82 -38.00
CA ILE A 41 -6.46 50.93 -36.87
C ILE A 41 -7.11 49.62 -37.34
N SER A 42 -7.97 49.65 -38.35
CA SER A 42 -8.58 48.43 -38.89
C SER A 42 -7.55 47.58 -39.64
N THR A 43 -6.67 48.18 -40.44
CA THR A 43 -5.60 47.46 -41.15
C THR A 43 -4.54 46.90 -40.20
N GLU A 44 -4.18 47.62 -39.14
CA GLU A 44 -3.23 47.15 -38.13
C GLU A 44 -3.80 45.98 -37.30
N ARG A 45 -5.09 46.02 -36.96
CA ARG A 45 -5.78 44.87 -36.33
C ARG A 45 -5.87 43.65 -37.25
N VAL A 46 -6.06 43.86 -38.56
CA VAL A 46 -6.07 42.78 -39.55
C VAL A 46 -4.66 42.21 -39.75
N LEU A 47 -3.62 43.04 -39.77
CA LEU A 47 -2.23 42.59 -39.81
C LEU A 47 -1.83 41.83 -38.55
N GLN A 48 -2.24 42.30 -37.37
CA GLN A 48 -2.02 41.59 -36.11
C GLN A 48 -2.80 40.26 -36.04
N SER A 49 -3.99 40.17 -36.63
CA SER A 49 -4.73 38.90 -36.69
C SER A 49 -4.16 37.91 -37.70
N LEU A 50 -3.59 38.40 -38.82
CA LEU A 50 -2.92 37.59 -39.83
C LEU A 50 -1.51 37.13 -39.40
N MET A 51 -0.79 37.93 -38.61
CA MET A 51 0.54 37.58 -38.10
C MET A 51 0.53 36.58 -36.93
N ASN A 52 -0.64 36.21 -36.39
CA ASN A 52 -0.75 35.44 -35.14
C ASN A 52 -1.57 34.13 -35.13
N PRO A 53 -1.67 33.31 -36.20
CA PRO A 53 -2.19 31.95 -35.97
C PRO A 53 -1.47 30.86 -36.78
N VAL A 54 -0.24 30.50 -36.42
CA VAL A 54 0.35 29.22 -36.90
C VAL A 54 1.16 28.50 -35.82
N SER A 55 1.89 29.21 -34.94
CA SER A 55 2.74 28.58 -33.92
C SER A 55 1.98 28.08 -32.69
N THR A 56 0.94 28.79 -32.25
CA THR A 56 0.12 28.42 -31.08
C THR A 56 -0.87 27.30 -31.38
N THR A 57 -1.41 27.23 -32.60
CA THR A 57 -2.38 26.20 -33.01
C THR A 57 -1.76 24.81 -33.03
N ASN A 58 -0.52 24.66 -33.52
CA ASN A 58 0.13 23.35 -33.61
C ASN A 58 0.54 22.78 -32.24
N SER A 59 0.97 23.62 -31.29
CA SER A 59 1.26 23.19 -29.91
C SER A 59 -0.02 22.84 -29.15
N ASP A 60 -1.10 23.60 -29.35
CA ASP A 60 -2.40 23.33 -28.71
C ASP A 60 -3.09 22.10 -29.30
N ILE A 61 -3.02 21.89 -30.62
CA ILE A 61 -3.58 20.71 -31.28
C ILE A 61 -2.79 19.46 -30.87
N SER A 62 -1.46 19.52 -30.84
CA SER A 62 -0.62 18.41 -30.36
C SER A 62 -0.88 18.10 -28.89
N GLY A 63 -1.02 19.13 -28.03
CA GLY A 63 -1.38 18.96 -26.62
C GLY A 63 -2.78 18.37 -26.41
N ARG A 64 -3.78 18.79 -27.20
CA ARG A 64 -5.14 18.24 -27.16
C ARG A 64 -5.21 16.82 -27.73
N MET A 65 -4.44 16.49 -28.78
CA MET A 65 -4.30 15.13 -29.29
C MET A 65 -3.60 14.21 -28.30
N ALA A 66 -2.48 14.65 -27.71
CA ALA A 66 -1.77 13.93 -26.66
C ALA A 66 -2.69 13.68 -25.45
N ASN A 67 -3.48 14.67 -25.02
CA ASN A 67 -4.47 14.49 -23.96
C ASN A 67 -5.60 13.51 -24.33
N ARG A 68 -6.05 13.49 -25.59
CA ARG A 68 -7.04 12.51 -26.06
C ARG A 68 -6.48 11.09 -26.09
N ILE A 69 -5.24 10.92 -26.57
CA ILE A 69 -4.54 9.63 -26.61
C ILE A 69 -4.23 9.14 -25.19
N TYR A 70 -3.78 10.03 -24.29
CA TYR A 70 -3.57 9.76 -22.88
C TYR A 70 -4.86 9.34 -22.19
N ARG A 71 -5.96 10.06 -22.42
CA ARG A 71 -7.27 9.72 -21.83
C ARG A 71 -7.81 8.40 -22.37
N ARG A 72 -7.66 8.10 -23.66
CA ARG A 72 -8.05 6.81 -24.25
C ARG A 72 -7.21 5.65 -23.73
N SER A 73 -5.89 5.78 -23.73
CA SER A 73 -4.99 4.73 -23.20
C SER A 73 -5.22 4.47 -21.71
N ARG A 74 -5.53 5.51 -20.93
CA ARG A 74 -5.91 5.38 -19.51
C ARG A 74 -7.23 4.62 -19.32
N VAL A 75 -8.21 4.84 -20.19
CA VAL A 75 -9.47 4.07 -20.17
C VAL A 75 -9.20 2.62 -20.53
N VAL A 76 -8.41 2.34 -21.56
CA VAL A 76 -8.02 0.96 -21.92
C VAL A 76 -7.28 0.27 -20.76
N ALA A 77 -6.34 0.95 -20.11
CA ALA A 77 -5.64 0.42 -18.93
C ALA A 77 -6.59 0.05 -17.80
N LYS A 78 -7.60 0.89 -17.52
CA LYS A 78 -8.66 0.56 -16.56
C LYS A 78 -9.49 -0.64 -17.01
N THR A 79 -9.84 -0.74 -18.29
CA THR A 79 -10.58 -1.87 -18.85
C THR A 79 -9.80 -3.19 -18.70
N VAL A 80 -8.48 -3.16 -18.91
CA VAL A 80 -7.62 -4.34 -18.71
C VAL A 80 -7.57 -4.74 -17.24
N LEU A 81 -7.37 -3.78 -16.32
CA LEU A 81 -7.33 -4.04 -14.88
C LEU A 81 -8.68 -4.55 -14.32
N GLN A 82 -9.79 -4.13 -14.92
CA GLN A 82 -11.15 -4.54 -14.55
C GLN A 82 -11.60 -5.82 -15.26
N ALA A 83 -10.77 -6.41 -16.13
CA ALA A 83 -11.12 -7.64 -16.81
C ALA A 83 -11.28 -8.79 -15.79
N ALA A 84 -12.34 -9.58 -15.95
CA ALA A 84 -12.67 -10.68 -15.03
C ALA A 84 -11.55 -11.71 -14.85
N TYR A 85 -10.70 -11.87 -15.86
CA TYR A 85 -9.59 -12.83 -15.86
C TYR A 85 -8.28 -12.26 -15.31
N PHE A 86 -8.17 -10.93 -15.13
CA PHE A 86 -6.92 -10.29 -14.73
C PHE A 86 -6.49 -10.68 -13.31
N GLU A 87 -7.39 -10.54 -12.33
CA GLU A 87 -7.09 -10.88 -10.93
C GLU A 87 -6.79 -12.39 -10.73
N PRO A 88 -7.56 -13.35 -11.31
CA PRO A 88 -7.19 -14.77 -11.29
C PRO A 88 -5.84 -15.07 -11.94
N ALA A 89 -5.52 -14.44 -13.07
CA ALA A 89 -4.23 -14.62 -13.75
C ALA A 89 -3.06 -14.15 -12.87
N MET A 90 -3.19 -12.99 -12.23
CA MET A 90 -2.20 -12.52 -11.25
C MET A 90 -2.10 -13.45 -10.04
N GLY A 91 -3.21 -14.06 -9.61
CA GLY A 91 -3.23 -15.10 -8.59
C GLY A 91 -2.37 -16.32 -8.95
N ILE A 92 -2.42 -16.78 -10.21
CA ILE A 92 -1.57 -17.87 -10.69
C ILE A 92 -0.09 -17.47 -10.66
N VAL A 93 0.25 -16.25 -11.09
CA VAL A 93 1.63 -15.73 -11.04
C VAL A 93 2.17 -15.69 -9.60
N ILE A 94 1.33 -15.31 -8.64
CA ILE A 94 1.66 -15.33 -7.20
C ILE A 94 1.96 -16.75 -6.72
N LEU A 95 1.14 -17.74 -7.11
CA LEU A 95 1.38 -19.14 -6.75
C LEU A 95 2.68 -19.68 -7.36
N LEU A 96 2.95 -19.36 -8.62
CA LEU A 96 4.21 -19.70 -9.28
C LEU A 96 5.41 -19.04 -8.58
N ASN A 97 5.28 -17.80 -8.11
CA ASN A 97 6.32 -17.13 -7.34
C ASN A 97 6.60 -17.84 -6.02
N ALA A 98 5.55 -18.22 -5.29
CA ALA A 98 5.70 -18.95 -4.02
C ALA A 98 6.38 -20.31 -4.23
N ALA A 99 5.99 -21.04 -5.28
CA ALA A 99 6.62 -22.30 -5.67
C ALA A 99 8.09 -22.10 -6.04
N ASN A 100 8.42 -21.06 -6.81
CA ASN A 100 9.80 -20.73 -7.19
C ASN A 100 10.67 -20.39 -5.98
N ILE A 101 10.12 -19.67 -4.99
CA ILE A 101 10.83 -19.37 -3.73
C ILE A 101 11.13 -20.66 -2.97
N GLY A 102 10.15 -21.56 -2.83
CA GLY A 102 10.36 -22.86 -2.19
C GLY A 102 11.43 -23.70 -2.91
N TRP A 103 11.37 -23.73 -4.25
CA TRP A 103 12.37 -24.42 -5.07
C TRP A 103 13.78 -23.81 -4.93
N THR A 104 13.88 -22.48 -4.84
CA THR A 104 15.16 -21.79 -4.63
C THR A 104 15.78 -22.18 -3.29
N ILE A 105 14.97 -22.18 -2.21
CA ILE A 105 15.42 -22.57 -0.87
C ILE A 105 15.92 -24.02 -0.86
N ASP A 106 15.18 -24.94 -1.47
CA ASP A 106 15.60 -26.35 -1.55
C ASP A 106 16.93 -26.53 -2.30
N ARG A 107 17.13 -25.81 -3.41
CA ARG A 107 18.40 -25.86 -4.15
C ARG A 107 19.55 -25.24 -3.38
N GLU A 108 19.33 -24.12 -2.69
CA GLU A 108 20.33 -23.50 -1.82
C GLU A 108 20.76 -24.45 -0.69
N LEU A 109 19.82 -25.16 -0.07
CA LEU A 109 20.11 -26.16 0.98
C LEU A 109 20.94 -27.34 0.45
N HIS A 110 20.67 -27.79 -0.78
CA HIS A 110 21.41 -28.87 -1.43
C HIS A 110 22.68 -28.41 -2.16
N GLY A 111 23.06 -27.13 -2.07
CA GLY A 111 24.23 -26.58 -2.75
C GLY A 111 24.17 -26.64 -4.28
N LYS A 112 22.97 -26.72 -4.86
CA LYS A 112 22.75 -26.76 -6.32
C LYS A 112 22.70 -25.32 -6.87
N ASP A 113 23.10 -25.16 -8.14
CA ASP A 113 23.05 -23.86 -8.83
C ASP A 113 21.65 -23.22 -8.76
N THR A 114 21.53 -21.91 -8.53
CA THR A 114 20.26 -21.18 -8.42
C THR A 114 20.00 -20.23 -9.60
N SER A 115 20.84 -20.27 -10.64
CA SER A 115 20.76 -19.39 -11.81
C SER A 115 19.40 -19.43 -12.51
N THR A 116 18.86 -20.63 -12.75
CA THR A 116 17.54 -20.80 -13.39
C THR A 116 16.41 -20.22 -12.55
N ALA A 117 16.46 -20.44 -11.23
CA ALA A 117 15.44 -19.95 -10.30
C ALA A 117 15.48 -18.42 -10.18
N SER A 118 16.68 -17.83 -10.25
CA SER A 118 16.90 -16.38 -10.27
C SER A 118 16.34 -15.74 -11.55
N THR A 119 16.45 -16.42 -12.69
CA THR A 119 15.88 -15.94 -13.95
C THR A 119 14.35 -15.96 -13.92
N ILE A 120 13.76 -17.04 -13.40
CA ILE A 120 12.30 -17.14 -13.20
C ILE A 120 11.82 -16.04 -12.25
N GLU A 121 12.55 -15.80 -11.16
CA GLU A 121 12.24 -14.73 -10.20
C GLU A 121 12.27 -13.35 -10.87
N ALA A 122 13.26 -13.06 -11.72
CA ALA A 122 13.34 -11.81 -12.47
C ALA A 122 12.15 -11.62 -13.42
N VAL A 123 11.75 -12.69 -14.14
CA VAL A 123 10.58 -12.68 -15.03
C VAL A 123 9.31 -12.39 -14.22
N ILE A 124 9.09 -13.10 -13.12
CA ILE A 124 7.93 -12.89 -12.25
C ILE A 124 7.92 -11.47 -11.68
N LEU A 125 9.06 -10.94 -11.23
CA LEU A 125 9.18 -9.58 -10.73
C LEU A 125 8.81 -8.55 -11.80
N SER A 126 9.23 -8.77 -13.05
CA SER A 126 8.89 -7.88 -14.17
C SER A 126 7.38 -7.83 -14.45
N VAL A 127 6.69 -8.98 -14.32
CA VAL A 127 5.23 -9.05 -14.46
C VAL A 127 4.55 -8.22 -13.35
N PHE A 128 5.00 -8.34 -12.10
CA PHE A 128 4.48 -7.54 -11.00
C PHE A 128 4.78 -6.05 -11.15
N MET A 129 5.96 -5.70 -11.66
CA MET A 129 6.31 -4.31 -11.96
C MET A 129 5.39 -3.75 -13.05
N ALA A 130 5.11 -4.52 -14.10
CA ALA A 130 4.19 -4.11 -15.16
C ALA A 130 2.76 -3.91 -14.65
N GLU A 131 2.25 -4.81 -13.80
CA GLU A 131 0.94 -4.64 -13.13
C GLU A 131 0.90 -3.33 -12.32
N LEU A 132 1.92 -3.08 -11.51
CA LEU A 132 1.99 -1.89 -10.65
C LEU A 132 2.03 -0.60 -11.47
N VAL A 133 2.84 -0.56 -12.54
CA VAL A 133 2.91 0.57 -13.47
C VAL A 133 1.56 0.78 -14.16
N LEU A 134 0.90 -0.29 -14.60
CA LEU A 134 -0.42 -0.20 -15.22
C LEU A 134 -1.46 0.38 -14.26
N ARG A 135 -1.45 -0.02 -12.99
CA ARG A 135 -2.30 0.57 -11.94
C ARG A 135 -2.00 2.04 -11.70
N PHE A 136 -0.72 2.40 -11.60
CA PHE A 136 -0.32 3.79 -11.40
C PHE A 136 -0.73 4.66 -12.59
N TYR A 137 -0.63 4.16 -13.82
CA TYR A 137 -1.10 4.84 -15.01
C TYR A 137 -2.63 4.99 -15.04
N ALA A 138 -3.37 3.96 -14.65
CA ALA A 138 -4.83 3.95 -14.64
C ALA A 138 -5.43 4.87 -13.56
N GLU A 139 -4.92 4.82 -12.33
CA GLU A 139 -5.51 5.48 -11.15
C GLU A 139 -4.72 6.71 -10.66
N GLY A 140 -3.45 6.84 -11.05
CA GLY A 140 -2.54 7.86 -10.54
C GLY A 140 -2.16 7.59 -9.07
N CYS A 141 -1.81 8.66 -8.33
CA CYS A 141 -1.45 8.57 -6.92
C CYS A 141 -2.58 8.03 -6.01
N ARG A 142 -3.84 8.04 -6.47
CA ARG A 142 -4.98 7.44 -5.75
C ARG A 142 -4.83 5.93 -5.57
N CYS A 143 -4.04 5.26 -6.41
CA CYS A 143 -3.73 3.84 -6.27
C CYS A 143 -3.14 3.49 -4.89
N LEU A 144 -2.32 4.40 -4.32
CA LEU A 144 -1.64 4.21 -3.04
C LEU A 144 -2.54 4.38 -1.81
N TRP A 145 -3.79 4.83 -1.97
CA TRP A 145 -4.75 4.85 -0.86
C TRP A 145 -5.26 3.45 -0.50
N SER A 146 -5.17 2.50 -1.42
CA SER A 146 -5.42 1.10 -1.12
C SER A 146 -4.20 0.52 -0.39
N VAL A 147 -4.38 0.09 0.86
CA VAL A 147 -3.33 -0.55 1.69
C VAL A 147 -2.59 -1.65 0.94
N TRP A 148 -3.30 -2.43 0.13
CA TRP A 148 -2.74 -3.53 -0.65
C TRP A 148 -1.84 -3.06 -1.79
N ASN A 149 -2.25 -2.02 -2.51
CA ASN A 149 -1.44 -1.46 -3.58
C ASN A 149 -0.22 -0.70 -3.03
N ALA A 150 -0.38 -0.02 -1.89
CA ALA A 150 0.73 0.59 -1.17
C ALA A 150 1.73 -0.45 -0.66
N PHE A 151 1.24 -1.57 -0.15
CA PHE A 151 2.05 -2.71 0.27
C PHE A 151 2.82 -3.33 -0.91
N ASP A 152 2.15 -3.59 -2.04
CA ASP A 152 2.81 -4.09 -3.26
C ASP A 152 3.89 -3.11 -3.76
N PHE A 153 3.61 -1.80 -3.75
CA PHE A 153 4.58 -0.75 -4.09
C PHE A 153 5.79 -0.76 -3.15
N MET A 154 5.58 -0.88 -1.84
CA MET A 154 6.65 -1.00 -0.85
C MET A 154 7.51 -2.25 -1.10
N LEU A 155 6.89 -3.41 -1.34
CA LEU A 155 7.63 -4.65 -1.60
C LEU A 155 8.46 -4.60 -2.88
N ILE A 156 7.90 -4.03 -3.96
CA ILE A 156 8.59 -3.92 -5.25
C ILE A 156 9.74 -2.91 -5.15
N SER A 157 9.51 -1.75 -4.51
CA SER A 157 10.56 -0.74 -4.31
C SER A 157 11.70 -1.24 -3.44
N MET A 158 11.40 -1.92 -2.32
CA MET A 158 12.42 -2.54 -1.46
C MET A 158 13.22 -3.61 -2.20
N THR A 159 12.54 -4.42 -3.01
CA THR A 159 13.17 -5.44 -3.86
C THR A 159 14.09 -4.81 -4.92
N GLY A 160 13.62 -3.77 -5.61
CA GLY A 160 14.40 -3.06 -6.63
C GLY A 160 15.61 -2.36 -6.03
N LEU A 161 15.42 -1.66 -4.92
CA LEU A 161 16.52 -1.02 -4.18
C LEU A 161 17.58 -2.05 -3.79
N MET A 162 17.15 -3.21 -3.29
CA MET A 162 18.05 -4.29 -2.89
C MET A 162 18.88 -4.89 -4.03
N LEU A 163 18.32 -4.98 -5.24
CA LEU A 163 19.08 -5.40 -6.43
C LEU A 163 20.16 -4.38 -6.82
N LEU A 164 19.93 -3.09 -6.52
CA LEU A 164 20.87 -2.01 -6.82
C LEU A 164 21.92 -1.82 -5.73
N LEU A 165 21.63 -2.18 -4.47
CA LEU A 165 22.55 -2.01 -3.32
C LEU A 165 23.96 -2.60 -3.56
N PRO A 166 24.16 -3.80 -4.13
CA PRO A 166 25.50 -4.33 -4.42
C PRO A 166 26.28 -3.50 -5.44
N SER A 167 25.59 -2.71 -6.28
CA SER A 167 26.23 -1.83 -7.26
C SER A 167 26.68 -0.50 -6.65
N PHE A 168 26.17 -0.14 -5.48
CA PHE A 168 26.51 1.08 -4.74
C PHE A 168 27.56 0.84 -3.63
N ASP A 169 28.08 -0.38 -3.48
CA ASP A 169 29.02 -0.80 -2.43
C ASP A 169 30.46 -0.28 -2.67
N SER A 170 30.60 1.04 -2.81
CA SER A 170 31.88 1.76 -2.72
C SER A 170 32.14 2.36 -1.33
N SER A 171 31.21 2.25 -0.37
CA SER A 171 31.38 2.77 0.99
C SER A 171 31.25 1.67 2.05
N ASN A 172 32.39 1.35 2.68
CA ASN A 172 32.55 0.32 3.71
C ASN A 172 31.76 0.56 5.02
N THR A 173 30.99 1.64 5.12
CA THR A 173 30.35 2.09 6.37
C THR A 173 29.05 1.33 6.72
N MET A 174 28.40 0.68 5.75
CA MET A 174 27.11 -0.01 5.96
C MET A 174 27.24 -1.49 6.40
N LYS A 175 28.44 -2.07 6.37
CA LYS A 175 28.66 -3.51 6.63
C LYS A 175 28.62 -3.88 8.11
N GLU A 176 28.82 -2.94 9.03
CA GLU A 176 28.96 -3.24 10.46
C GLU A 176 27.65 -3.22 11.27
N VAL A 177 26.58 -2.58 10.78
CA VAL A 177 25.37 -2.34 11.60
C VAL A 177 24.36 -3.49 11.55
N MET A 178 24.42 -4.35 10.55
CA MET A 178 23.47 -5.45 10.39
C MET A 178 24.03 -6.47 9.43
N ASN A 179 24.01 -7.76 9.77
CA ASN A 179 24.44 -8.83 8.87
C ASN A 179 23.58 -8.74 7.59
N PRO A 180 24.08 -8.11 6.50
CA PRO A 180 23.19 -7.65 5.43
C PRO A 180 22.54 -8.87 4.80
N MET A 181 23.27 -9.99 4.74
CA MET A 181 22.79 -11.29 4.27
C MET A 181 21.51 -11.78 4.96
N LEU A 182 21.32 -11.56 6.26
CA LEU A 182 20.10 -11.99 6.97
C LEU A 182 18.88 -11.14 6.59
N LEU A 183 19.04 -9.82 6.50
CA LEU A 183 17.97 -8.93 6.07
C LEU A 183 17.62 -9.13 4.61
N LEU A 184 18.63 -9.31 3.76
CA LEU A 184 18.46 -9.65 2.35
C LEU A 184 17.63 -10.96 2.22
N ARG A 185 17.89 -11.97 3.07
CA ARG A 185 17.08 -13.19 3.13
C ARG A 185 15.64 -12.92 3.60
N MET A 186 15.45 -12.14 4.66
CA MET A 186 14.10 -11.82 5.16
C MET A 186 13.28 -11.00 4.16
N LEU A 187 13.88 -10.02 3.49
CA LEU A 187 13.23 -9.22 2.46
C LEU A 187 12.85 -10.06 1.23
N ARG A 188 13.68 -11.06 0.87
CA ARG A 188 13.35 -12.05 -0.16
C ARG A 188 12.09 -12.83 0.24
N LEU A 189 12.03 -13.31 1.49
CA LEU A 189 10.85 -14.02 2.02
C LEU A 189 9.63 -13.11 2.14
N MET A 190 9.80 -11.82 2.39
CA MET A 190 8.70 -10.85 2.45
C MET A 190 7.93 -10.74 1.13
N ARG A 191 8.52 -11.14 0.00
CA ARG A 191 7.80 -11.25 -1.30
C ARG A 191 6.70 -12.32 -1.26
N LEU A 192 6.78 -13.32 -0.37
CA LEU A 192 5.69 -14.28 -0.12
C LEU A 192 4.45 -13.59 0.44
N ALA A 193 4.60 -12.44 1.11
CA ALA A 193 3.46 -11.69 1.62
C ALA A 193 2.54 -11.18 0.49
N ARG A 194 3.01 -11.12 -0.77
CA ARG A 194 2.15 -10.87 -1.94
C ARG A 194 1.05 -11.94 -2.07
N ALA A 195 1.29 -13.16 -1.59
CA ALA A 195 0.28 -14.22 -1.53
C ALA A 195 -0.92 -13.87 -0.64
N MET A 196 -0.77 -12.97 0.33
CA MET A 196 -1.89 -12.47 1.13
C MET A 196 -2.97 -11.79 0.27
N ARG A 197 -2.57 -11.22 -0.87
CA ARG A 197 -3.51 -10.61 -1.82
C ARG A 197 -4.40 -11.65 -2.51
N PHE A 198 -3.87 -12.85 -2.76
CA PHE A 198 -4.66 -13.99 -3.26
C PHE A 198 -5.72 -14.42 -2.25
N VAL A 199 -5.37 -14.45 -0.95
CA VAL A 199 -6.31 -14.76 0.14
C VAL A 199 -7.53 -13.83 0.12
N LYS A 200 -7.34 -12.54 -0.17
CA LYS A 200 -8.44 -11.58 -0.33
C LYS A 200 -9.33 -11.88 -1.55
N CYS A 201 -8.75 -12.33 -2.66
CA CYS A 201 -9.52 -12.70 -3.86
C CYS A 201 -10.42 -13.92 -3.58
N CYS A 202 -9.93 -14.86 -2.77
CA CYS A 202 -10.70 -15.99 -2.29
C CYS A 202 -11.66 -15.56 -1.15
N ARG A 203 -12.88 -15.12 -1.51
CA ARG A 203 -13.92 -14.71 -0.54
C ARG A 203 -14.09 -15.68 0.65
N PRO A 204 -14.08 -17.02 0.50
CA PRO A 204 -14.18 -17.93 1.64
C PRO A 204 -12.98 -17.85 2.59
N LEU A 205 -11.75 -17.80 2.05
CA LEU A 205 -10.53 -17.70 2.85
C LEU A 205 -10.45 -16.35 3.56
N TRP A 206 -10.82 -15.27 2.87
CA TRP A 206 -10.85 -13.95 3.47
C TRP A 206 -11.82 -13.86 4.65
N LYS A 207 -13.00 -14.48 4.57
CA LYS A 207 -13.94 -14.56 5.70
C LYS A 207 -13.34 -15.29 6.90
N LEU A 208 -12.61 -16.39 6.68
CA LEU A 208 -11.92 -17.11 7.76
C LEU A 208 -10.83 -16.23 8.41
N VAL A 209 -10.04 -15.51 7.60
CA VAL A 209 -9.03 -14.57 8.11
C VAL A 209 -9.67 -13.43 8.89
N GLN A 210 -10.78 -12.87 8.41
CA GLN A 210 -11.51 -11.82 9.13
C GLN A 210 -12.06 -12.32 10.47
N GLY A 211 -12.63 -13.53 10.51
CA GLY A 211 -13.08 -14.17 11.75
C GLY A 211 -11.91 -14.36 12.73
N LEU A 212 -10.77 -14.86 12.25
CA LEU A 212 -9.57 -15.00 13.07
C LEU A 212 -9.08 -13.65 13.61
N LEU A 213 -8.98 -12.62 12.77
CA LEU A 213 -8.53 -11.28 13.18
C LEU A 213 -9.50 -10.63 14.18
N HIS A 214 -10.80 -10.90 14.07
CA HIS A 214 -11.79 -10.45 15.04
C HIS A 214 -11.55 -11.09 16.41
N CYS A 215 -11.39 -12.41 16.45
CA CYS A 215 -11.09 -13.13 17.69
C CYS A 215 -9.70 -12.82 18.25
N MET A 216 -8.73 -12.38 17.43
CA MET A 216 -7.38 -12.04 17.92
C MET A 216 -7.41 -10.91 18.96
N VAL A 217 -8.30 -9.92 18.82
CA VAL A 217 -8.40 -8.81 19.79
C VAL A 217 -8.93 -9.31 21.13
N THR A 218 -9.96 -10.16 21.12
CA THR A 218 -10.54 -10.76 22.34
C THR A 218 -9.54 -11.71 23.01
N MET A 219 -8.85 -12.53 22.22
CA MET A 219 -7.80 -13.45 22.68
C MET A 219 -6.56 -12.75 23.23
N ALA A 220 -6.20 -11.56 22.71
CA ALA A 220 -5.00 -10.84 23.14
C ALA A 220 -4.98 -10.57 24.65
N SER A 221 -6.14 -10.23 25.23
CA SER A 221 -6.28 -10.00 26.67
C SER A 221 -5.94 -11.24 27.52
N ALA A 222 -6.40 -12.42 27.09
CA ALA A 222 -6.12 -13.68 27.75
C ALA A 222 -4.66 -14.13 27.53
N PHE A 223 -4.08 -13.89 26.35
CA PHE A 223 -2.65 -14.14 26.11
C PHE A 223 -1.76 -13.28 26.99
N VAL A 224 -2.10 -12.01 27.21
CA VAL A 224 -1.35 -11.13 28.13
C VAL A 224 -1.39 -11.68 29.56
N LEU A 225 -2.55 -12.14 30.03
CA LEU A 225 -2.67 -12.75 31.35
C LEU A 225 -1.87 -14.05 31.48
N LEU A 226 -1.91 -14.91 30.45
CA LEU A 226 -1.13 -16.14 30.39
C LEU A 226 0.38 -15.83 30.40
N PHE A 227 0.84 -14.88 29.58
CA PHE A 227 2.24 -14.47 29.54
C PHE A 227 2.70 -13.90 30.88
N LEU A 228 1.87 -13.08 31.54
CA LEU A 228 2.17 -12.56 32.87
C LEU A 228 2.32 -13.69 33.90
N ALA A 229 1.42 -14.68 33.88
CA ALA A 229 1.54 -15.85 34.75
C ALA A 229 2.84 -16.61 34.50
N ILE A 230 3.17 -16.90 33.23
CA ILE A 230 4.44 -17.55 32.85
C ILE A 230 5.64 -16.74 33.32
N TYR A 231 5.62 -15.42 33.17
CA TYR A 231 6.70 -14.54 33.61
C TYR A 231 6.91 -14.61 35.12
N LEU A 232 5.84 -14.58 35.92
CA LEU A 232 5.93 -14.72 37.38
C LEU A 232 6.52 -16.09 37.77
N PHE A 233 6.03 -17.17 37.15
CA PHE A 233 6.58 -18.50 37.39
C PHE A 233 8.03 -18.65 36.91
N ALA A 234 8.43 -17.93 35.87
CA ALA A 234 9.81 -17.92 35.39
C ALA A 234 10.74 -17.25 36.40
N CYS A 235 10.32 -16.12 37.00
CA CYS A 235 11.05 -15.48 38.08
C CYS A 235 11.19 -16.40 39.30
N PHE A 236 10.11 -17.10 39.70
CA PHE A 236 10.19 -18.09 40.77
C PHE A 236 11.10 -19.27 40.40
N GLY A 237 11.06 -19.77 39.17
CA GLY A 237 11.95 -20.82 38.69
C GLY A 237 13.43 -20.39 38.73
N ALA A 238 13.73 -19.14 38.34
CA ALA A 238 15.08 -18.60 38.45
C ALA A 238 15.58 -18.55 39.90
N GLU A 239 14.71 -18.14 40.84
CA GLU A 239 15.07 -18.03 42.24
C GLU A 239 15.20 -19.40 42.93
N PHE A 240 14.22 -20.28 42.75
CA PHE A 240 14.13 -21.55 43.48
C PHE A 240 14.84 -22.72 42.80
N ILE A 241 15.00 -22.70 41.48
CA ILE A 241 15.62 -23.80 40.72
C ILE A 241 17.04 -23.40 40.32
N THR A 242 17.21 -22.29 39.60
CA THR A 242 18.53 -21.91 39.08
C THR A 242 19.51 -21.64 40.21
N LYS A 243 19.18 -20.79 41.19
CA LYS A 243 20.13 -20.49 42.28
C LYS A 243 20.41 -21.67 43.21
N ALA A 244 19.46 -22.59 43.36
CA ALA A 244 19.58 -23.70 44.30
C ALA A 244 20.32 -24.91 43.73
N TYR A 245 20.17 -25.20 42.43
CA TYR A 245 20.64 -26.46 41.83
C TYR A 245 21.57 -26.29 40.63
N ARG A 246 22.01 -25.06 40.31
CA ARG A 246 22.92 -24.81 39.18
C ARG A 246 24.23 -25.59 39.29
N ASP A 247 24.79 -25.67 40.49
CA ASP A 247 26.07 -26.33 40.75
C ASP A 247 25.91 -27.80 41.19
N ASP A 248 24.69 -28.36 41.11
CA ASP A 248 24.41 -29.74 41.50
C ASP A 248 24.88 -30.73 40.42
N PRO A 249 25.68 -31.75 40.76
CA PRO A 249 26.21 -32.71 39.78
C PRO A 249 25.14 -33.60 39.13
N LYS A 250 23.94 -33.75 39.72
CA LYS A 250 22.87 -34.62 39.18
C LYS A 250 21.85 -33.88 38.32
N VAL A 251 21.52 -32.64 38.69
CA VAL A 251 20.46 -31.84 38.05
C VAL A 251 20.97 -30.55 37.41
N GLY A 252 22.22 -30.15 37.67
CA GLY A 252 22.81 -28.90 37.16
C GLY A 252 22.92 -28.85 35.64
N THR A 253 23.06 -29.99 34.95
CA THR A 253 23.04 -30.04 33.47
C THR A 253 21.68 -29.62 32.90
N ILE A 254 20.58 -30.13 33.48
CA ILE A 254 19.21 -29.79 33.09
C ILE A 254 18.92 -28.32 33.40
N VAL A 255 19.36 -27.85 34.57
CA VAL A 255 19.23 -26.44 34.98
C VAL A 255 20.03 -25.52 34.04
N ALA A 256 21.21 -25.92 33.58
CA ALA A 256 21.98 -25.14 32.61
C ALA A 256 21.31 -25.10 31.22
N GLU A 257 20.69 -26.19 30.80
CA GLU A 257 20.01 -26.28 29.50
C GLU A 257 18.68 -25.55 29.45
N HIS A 258 17.88 -25.60 30.53
CA HIS A 258 16.49 -25.07 30.54
C HIS A 258 16.32 -23.82 31.40
N TYR A 259 17.18 -23.64 32.41
CA TYR A 259 17.06 -22.60 33.44
C TYR A 259 18.25 -21.64 33.53
N SER A 260 19.05 -21.49 32.47
CA SER A 260 20.25 -20.63 32.48
C SER A 260 19.96 -19.13 32.34
N SER A 261 18.87 -18.74 31.67
CA SER A 261 18.48 -17.34 31.50
C SER A 261 16.97 -17.17 31.53
N LEU A 262 16.49 -15.97 31.92
CA LEU A 262 15.05 -15.72 32.03
C LEU A 262 14.26 -15.98 30.73
N PRO A 263 14.72 -15.58 29.52
CA PRO A 263 14.03 -15.92 28.28
C PRO A 263 13.99 -17.43 28.01
N LEU A 264 15.04 -18.15 28.36
CA LEU A 264 15.09 -19.61 28.21
C LEU A 264 14.16 -20.32 29.18
N ILE A 265 14.03 -19.81 30.41
CA ILE A 265 13.03 -20.29 31.38
C ILE A 265 11.63 -20.05 30.83
N ILE A 266 11.34 -18.86 30.30
CA ILE A 266 10.04 -18.56 29.66
C ILE A 266 9.77 -19.53 28.51
N MET A 267 10.75 -19.81 27.65
CA MET A 267 10.63 -20.80 26.57
C MET A 267 10.33 -22.21 27.11
N THR A 268 11.02 -22.62 28.17
CA THR A 268 10.77 -23.91 28.85
C THR A 268 9.36 -23.96 29.44
N LEU A 269 8.91 -22.90 30.12
CA LEU A 269 7.56 -22.83 30.68
C LEU A 269 6.48 -22.76 29.58
N CYS A 270 6.78 -22.23 28.40
CA CYS A 270 5.89 -22.34 27.24
C CYS A 270 5.71 -23.80 26.79
N GLN A 271 6.71 -24.67 26.94
CA GLN A 271 6.54 -26.11 26.70
C GLN A 271 5.55 -26.73 27.70
N PHE A 272 5.51 -26.22 28.95
CA PHE A 272 4.47 -26.61 29.92
C PHE A 272 3.06 -26.17 29.53
N VAL A 273 2.91 -25.09 28.76
CA VAL A 273 1.61 -24.70 28.19
C VAL A 273 1.15 -25.71 27.14
N SER A 274 2.06 -26.18 26.29
CA SER A 274 1.76 -27.16 25.24
C SER A 274 1.80 -28.62 25.71
N MET A 275 2.19 -28.87 26.97
CA MET A 275 2.51 -30.21 27.50
C MET A 275 3.51 -30.98 26.63
N ASP A 276 4.46 -30.27 26.02
CA ASP A 276 5.47 -30.85 25.13
C ASP A 276 6.73 -31.22 25.90
N SER A 277 7.11 -32.50 25.88
CA SER A 277 8.33 -33.03 26.50
C SER A 277 8.61 -32.62 27.96
N THR A 278 7.59 -32.21 28.72
CA THR A 278 7.75 -31.61 30.05
C THR A 278 8.26 -32.58 31.12
N ALA A 279 7.96 -33.86 30.99
CA ALA A 279 8.38 -34.91 31.91
C ALA A 279 9.91 -35.00 32.02
N SER A 280 10.62 -34.75 30.92
CA SER A 280 12.10 -34.73 30.91
C SER A 280 12.69 -33.64 31.81
N VAL A 281 11.94 -32.55 32.04
CA VAL A 281 12.37 -31.41 32.84
C VAL A 281 11.96 -31.58 34.30
N TYR A 282 10.66 -31.79 34.59
CA TYR A 282 10.20 -31.77 35.99
C TYR A 282 10.47 -33.08 36.75
N VAL A 283 10.45 -34.26 36.11
CA VAL A 283 10.65 -35.54 36.81
C VAL A 283 12.01 -35.59 37.53
N PRO A 284 13.17 -35.34 36.88
CA PRO A 284 14.45 -35.37 37.57
C PRO A 284 14.55 -34.34 38.70
N LEU A 285 13.99 -33.14 38.51
CA LEU A 285 13.95 -32.08 39.53
C LEU A 285 13.10 -32.47 40.75
N VAL A 286 11.93 -33.07 40.53
CA VAL A 286 11.03 -33.52 41.60
C VAL A 286 11.59 -34.75 42.33
N THR A 287 12.23 -35.67 41.62
CA THR A 287 12.91 -36.81 42.28
C THR A 287 14.07 -36.36 43.17
N HIS A 288 14.72 -35.23 42.84
CA HIS A 288 15.77 -34.66 43.66
C HIS A 288 15.21 -33.89 44.87
N ASN A 289 14.25 -32.99 44.64
CA ASN A 289 13.53 -32.31 45.71
C ASN A 289 12.01 -32.41 45.49
N PRO A 290 11.28 -33.22 46.30
CA PRO A 290 9.85 -33.43 46.13
C PRO A 290 9.03 -32.15 46.39
N ALA A 291 9.56 -31.14 47.07
CA ALA A 291 8.86 -29.86 47.26
C ALA A 291 8.63 -29.11 45.94
N LEU A 292 9.50 -29.32 44.94
CA LEU A 292 9.32 -28.75 43.60
C LEU A 292 8.09 -29.30 42.88
N ALA A 293 7.53 -30.43 43.32
CA ALA A 293 6.28 -30.95 42.78
C ALA A 293 5.14 -29.95 42.93
N VAL A 294 5.11 -29.20 44.04
CA VAL A 294 4.10 -28.17 44.28
C VAL A 294 4.23 -27.03 43.27
N TYR A 295 5.46 -26.59 42.98
CA TYR A 295 5.72 -25.55 41.98
C TYR A 295 5.22 -25.97 40.58
N PHE A 296 5.61 -27.16 40.11
CA PHE A 296 5.21 -27.65 38.79
C PHE A 296 3.71 -27.98 38.72
N LEU A 297 3.12 -28.52 39.78
CA LEU A 297 1.68 -28.79 39.84
C LEU A 297 0.86 -27.50 39.77
N LEU A 298 1.26 -26.47 40.53
CA LEU A 298 0.60 -25.16 40.51
C LEU A 298 0.73 -24.49 39.14
N LEU A 299 1.91 -24.56 38.51
CA LEU A 299 2.13 -24.08 37.15
C LEU A 299 1.16 -24.75 36.18
N VAL A 300 1.14 -26.09 36.15
CA VAL A 300 0.27 -26.87 35.25
C VAL A 300 -1.20 -26.53 35.49
N LEU A 301 -1.63 -26.43 36.75
CA LEU A 301 -3.00 -26.09 37.11
C LEU A 301 -3.38 -24.69 36.60
N ILE A 302 -2.58 -23.67 36.91
CA ILE A 302 -2.85 -22.28 36.53
C ILE A 302 -2.84 -22.13 35.02
N VAL A 303 -1.86 -22.71 34.33
CA VAL A 303 -1.76 -22.67 32.87
C VAL A 303 -2.94 -23.39 32.22
N THR A 304 -3.35 -24.55 32.73
CA THR A 304 -4.51 -25.28 32.21
C THR A 304 -5.80 -24.48 32.41
N ILE A 305 -6.00 -23.86 33.56
CA ILE A 305 -7.15 -22.98 33.83
C ILE A 305 -7.13 -21.77 32.88
N ALA A 306 -5.97 -21.12 32.71
CA ALA A 306 -5.82 -19.98 31.81
C ALA A 306 -6.13 -20.36 30.34
N LEU A 307 -5.65 -21.52 29.89
CA LEU A 307 -5.96 -22.04 28.55
C LEU A 307 -7.44 -22.37 28.39
N MET A 308 -8.08 -22.98 29.40
CA MET A 308 -9.52 -23.25 29.36
C MET A 308 -10.34 -21.96 29.31
N ASN A 309 -9.92 -20.92 30.04
CA ASN A 309 -10.56 -19.60 29.98
C ASN A 309 -10.38 -18.94 28.60
N LEU A 310 -9.20 -19.09 27.97
CA LEU A 310 -8.96 -18.63 26.59
C LEU A 310 -9.87 -19.33 25.59
N ILE A 311 -9.95 -20.67 25.65
CA ILE A 311 -10.83 -21.47 24.78
C ILE A 311 -12.29 -21.07 24.98
N THR A 312 -12.73 -20.94 26.24
CA THR A 312 -14.09 -20.52 26.57
C THR A 312 -14.40 -19.14 26.00
N ALA A 313 -13.48 -18.18 26.16
CA ALA A 313 -13.66 -16.84 25.60
C ALA A 313 -13.86 -16.87 24.08
N VAL A 314 -13.07 -17.67 23.35
CA VAL A 314 -13.21 -17.81 21.89
C VAL A 314 -14.52 -18.48 21.50
N VAL A 315 -14.93 -19.54 22.20
CA VAL A 315 -16.19 -20.24 21.91
C VAL A 315 -17.38 -19.32 22.18
N VAL A 316 -17.35 -18.58 23.28
CA VAL A 316 -18.40 -17.62 23.65
C VAL A 316 -18.46 -16.46 22.64
N ASP A 317 -17.33 -15.89 22.25
CA ASP A 317 -17.28 -14.81 21.24
C ASP A 317 -17.88 -15.27 19.90
N ASN A 318 -17.52 -16.47 19.45
CA ASN A 318 -18.10 -17.07 18.25
C ASN A 318 -19.61 -17.34 18.39
N ALA A 319 -20.06 -17.87 19.53
CA ALA A 319 -21.48 -18.13 19.78
C ALA A 319 -22.32 -16.84 19.81
N ILE A 320 -21.82 -15.79 20.47
CA ILE A 320 -22.47 -14.47 20.53
C ILE A 320 -22.54 -13.86 19.13
N SER A 321 -21.44 -13.92 18.36
CA SER A 321 -21.42 -13.38 17.00
C SER A 321 -22.43 -14.07 16.08
N THR A 322 -22.62 -15.39 16.22
CA THR A 322 -23.60 -16.16 15.44
C THR A 322 -25.03 -15.81 15.86
N ALA A 323 -25.31 -15.70 17.16
CA ALA A 323 -26.62 -15.29 17.66
C ALA A 323 -27.03 -13.88 17.19
N GLN A 324 -26.09 -12.94 17.17
CA GLN A 324 -26.33 -11.58 16.66
C GLN A 324 -26.63 -11.56 15.16
N MET A 325 -26.00 -12.44 14.37
CA MET A 325 -26.30 -12.58 12.94
C MET A 325 -27.71 -13.13 12.69
N ASP A 326 -28.16 -14.08 13.50
CA ASP A 326 -29.51 -14.67 13.39
C ASP A 326 -30.62 -13.69 13.79
N ASP A 327 -30.40 -12.87 14.82
CA ASP A 327 -31.37 -11.85 15.24
C ASP A 327 -31.45 -10.67 14.26
N ALA A 328 -30.37 -10.36 13.53
CA ALA A 328 -30.38 -9.36 12.46
C ALA A 328 -31.10 -9.84 11.18
N MET A 329 -31.39 -11.13 11.04
CA MET A 329 -32.12 -11.71 9.91
C MET A 329 -33.63 -11.87 10.14
N LYS A 330 -34.12 -11.63 11.36
CA LYS A 330 -35.55 -11.63 11.71
C LYS A 330 -36.16 -10.24 11.57
#